data_AF-A0A956ZSJ4-F1
#
_entry.id   AF-A0A956ZSJ4-F1
#
_cell.length_a   1.000
_cell.length_b   1.000
_cell.length_c   1.000
_cell.angle_alpha   90.00
_cell.angle_beta   90.00
_cell.angle_gamma   90.00
#
_symmetry.space_group_name_H-M   'P 1'
#
loop_
_entity.id
_entity.type
_entity.pdbx_description
1 polymer ?
#
loop_
_entity_poly.entity_id
_entity_poly.type
_entity_poly.pdbx_seq_one_letter_code
_entity_poly.pdbx_strand_id
1 'polypeptide(L)'
;MLDDPREWFYREGEEIETRYIVNVFIRRQAVSMPKWCWRYYDWLVDRGFHMPEWVRNLDLTRADYPLGDRIHYGLWTEHCHAYVNGEPCPDFLPHPEGWEEFEDGSKDSAAGRPSLN
;
A
#
# COMPACT_ATOMS: atom_id res chain seq x y z
N MET A 1 0.40 -20.02 -11.35
CA MET A 1 -0.33 -18.91 -11.98
C MET A 1 -1.48 -18.58 -11.06
N LEU A 2 -1.29 -17.57 -10.21
CA LEU A 2 -2.38 -16.87 -9.53
C LEU A 2 -2.38 -15.50 -10.21
N ASP A 3 -3.32 -15.30 -11.13
CA ASP A 3 -3.24 -14.26 -12.16
C ASP A 3 -3.79 -12.89 -11.72
N ASP A 4 -4.19 -12.73 -10.45
CA ASP A 4 -4.72 -11.48 -9.94
C ASP A 4 -4.18 -11.16 -8.54
N PRO A 5 -3.31 -10.13 -8.40
CA PRO A 5 -2.82 -9.66 -7.11
C PRO A 5 -3.96 -9.39 -6.11
N ARG A 6 -5.16 -9.02 -6.60
CA ARG A 6 -6.36 -8.78 -5.77
C ARG A 6 -6.82 -9.99 -4.96
N GLU A 7 -6.53 -11.22 -5.38
CA GLU A 7 -6.92 -12.42 -4.64
C GLU A 7 -6.08 -12.64 -3.37
N TRP A 8 -4.86 -12.11 -3.29
CA TRP A 8 -4.08 -12.11 -2.05
C TRP A 8 -4.52 -10.99 -1.09
N PHE A 9 -5.16 -9.95 -1.66
CA PHE A 9 -5.44 -8.70 -0.98
C PHE A 9 -6.77 -8.68 -0.23
N TYR A 10 -7.74 -9.49 -0.63
CA TYR A 10 -9.06 -9.53 0.01
C TYR A 10 -9.28 -10.93 0.61
N ARG A 11 -9.08 -11.07 1.92
CA ARG A 11 -9.41 -12.32 2.61
C ARG A 11 -10.93 -12.43 2.73
N GLU A 12 -11.46 -13.64 2.55
CA GLU A 12 -12.89 -13.89 2.76
C GLU A 12 -13.31 -13.45 4.17
N GLY A 13 -14.37 -12.63 4.24
CA GLY A 13 -14.93 -12.15 5.51
C GLY A 13 -14.31 -10.85 6.05
N GLU A 14 -13.38 -10.21 5.33
CA GLU A 14 -12.87 -8.90 5.75
C GLU A 14 -13.93 -7.79 5.69
N GLU A 15 -13.99 -6.99 6.75
CA GLU A 15 -14.83 -5.80 6.80
C GLU A 15 -14.25 -4.73 5.86
N ILE A 16 -15.04 -4.33 4.86
CA ILE A 16 -14.68 -3.24 3.95
C ILE A 16 -15.17 -1.92 4.53
N GLU A 17 -14.26 -0.95 4.65
CA GLU A 17 -14.58 0.41 5.06
C GLU A 17 -14.34 1.37 3.90
N THR A 18 -15.23 2.36 3.75
CA THR A 18 -15.11 3.39 2.72
C THR A 18 -14.77 4.73 3.35
N ARG A 19 -13.69 5.37 2.89
CA ARG A 19 -13.29 6.72 3.31
C ARG A 19 -13.15 7.65 2.11
N TYR A 20 -13.29 8.95 2.37
CA TYR A 20 -13.09 9.98 1.35
C TYR A 20 -11.67 10.52 1.41
N ILE A 21 -10.90 10.30 0.34
CA ILE A 21 -9.52 10.75 0.22
C ILE A 21 -9.42 11.85 -0.85
N VAL A 22 -8.52 12.82 -0.64
CA VAL A 22 -8.24 13.86 -1.62
C VAL A 22 -7.24 13.34 -2.63
N ASN A 23 -7.62 13.33 -3.91
CA ASN A 23 -6.78 12.85 -5.00
C ASN A 23 -5.87 14.00 -5.55
N VAL A 24 -5.04 13.71 -6.55
CA VAL A 24 -4.10 14.68 -7.15
C VAL A 24 -4.79 15.89 -7.75
N PHE A 25 -6.03 15.74 -8.19
CA PHE A 25 -6.86 16.81 -8.74
C PHE A 25 -7.60 17.61 -7.65
N ILE A 26 -7.24 17.42 -6.37
CA ILE A 26 -7.86 18.08 -5.21
C ILE A 26 -9.36 17.74 -5.12
N ARG A 27 -9.76 16.55 -5.60
CA ARG A 27 -11.14 16.07 -5.52
C ARG A 27 -11.25 15.01 -4.44
N ARG A 28 -12.34 15.06 -3.68
CA ARG A 28 -12.69 14.00 -2.72
C ARG A 28 -13.21 12.81 -3.50
N GLN A 29 -12.55 11.67 -3.34
CA GLN A 29 -12.91 10.41 -3.96
C GLN A 29 -13.21 9.38 -2.86
N ALA A 30 -14.32 8.65 -3.00
CA ALA A 30 -14.61 7.51 -2.15
C ALA A 30 -13.66 6.36 -2.51
N VAL A 31 -12.97 5.85 -1.51
CA VAL A 31 -12.07 4.71 -1.61
C VAL A 31 -12.57 3.64 -0.65
N SER A 32 -12.81 2.44 -1.16
CA SER A 32 -13.25 1.28 -0.39
C SER A 32 -12.12 0.25 -0.37
N MET A 33 -11.70 -0.16 0.82
CA MET A 33 -10.65 -1.17 1.01
C MET A 33 -10.85 -1.85 2.37
N PRO A 34 -10.18 -2.99 2.64
CA PRO A 34 -10.29 -3.66 3.93
C PRO A 34 -9.95 -2.74 5.10
N LYS A 35 -10.64 -2.95 6.22
CA LYS A 35 -10.49 -2.15 7.44
C LYS A 35 -9.07 -2.18 8.01
N TRP A 36 -8.35 -3.29 7.86
CA TRP A 36 -6.96 -3.37 8.29
C TRP A 36 -6.05 -2.42 7.50
N CYS A 37 -6.32 -2.20 6.20
CA CYS A 37 -5.58 -1.24 5.39
C CYS A 37 -5.76 0.18 5.93
N TRP A 38 -7.00 0.53 6.31
CA TRP A 38 -7.28 1.83 6.92
C TRP A 38 -6.62 1.98 8.29
N ARG A 39 -6.63 0.92 9.12
CA ARG A 39 -5.91 0.91 10.40
C ARG A 39 -4.41 1.13 10.20
N TYR A 40 -3.82 0.54 9.16
CA TYR A 40 -2.41 0.75 8.86
C TYR A 40 -2.13 2.16 8.33
N TYR A 41 -2.99 2.66 7.45
CA TYR A 41 -2.96 4.05 6.99
C TYR A 41 -2.96 5.03 8.18
N ASP A 42 -3.88 4.85 9.14
CA ASP A 42 -3.99 5.68 10.34
C ASP A 42 -2.75 5.54 11.23
N TRP A 43 -2.24 4.32 11.39
CA TRP A 43 -1.01 4.08 12.15
C TRP A 43 0.22 4.77 11.53
N LEU A 44 0.31 4.86 10.20
CA LEU A 44 1.35 5.63 9.52
C LEU A 44 1.19 7.13 9.77
N VAL A 45 -0.05 7.65 9.73
CA VAL A 45 -0.34 9.06 10.08
C VAL A 45 0.12 9.37 11.51
N ASP A 46 -0.18 8.50 12.47
CA ASP A 46 0.21 8.68 13.88
C ASP A 46 1.73 8.70 14.08
N ARG A 47 2.48 8.07 13.17
CA ARG A 47 3.95 8.10 13.14
C ARG A 47 4.55 9.30 12.40
N GLY A 48 3.71 10.21 11.92
CA GLY A 48 4.12 11.42 11.22
C GLY A 48 4.32 11.24 9.72
N PHE A 49 3.88 10.13 9.12
CA PHE A 49 3.89 9.99 7.67
C PHE A 49 2.88 10.95 7.05
N HIS A 50 3.33 11.70 6.05
CA HIS A 50 2.49 12.67 5.35
C HIS A 50 1.63 11.98 4.29
N MET A 51 0.62 11.22 4.74
CA MET A 51 -0.20 10.38 3.86
C MET A 51 -0.93 11.13 2.72
N PRO A 52 -1.40 12.38 2.87
CA PRO A 52 -2.01 13.11 1.73
C PRO A 52 -1.06 13.29 0.53
N GLU A 53 0.22 13.55 0.80
CA GLU A 53 1.22 13.66 -0.26
C GLU A 53 1.62 12.30 -0.82
N TRP A 54 1.72 11.30 0.05
CA TRP A 54 1.95 9.91 -0.37
C TRP A 54 0.84 9.41 -1.31
N VAL A 55 -0.43 9.63 -0.97
CA VAL A 55 -1.57 9.29 -1.85
C VAL A 55 -1.50 10.06 -3.16
N ARG A 56 -1.13 11.33 -3.14
CA ARG A 56 -0.98 12.14 -4.36
C ARG A 56 0.08 11.55 -5.29
N ASN A 57 1.23 11.12 -4.73
CA ASN A 57 2.30 10.48 -5.49
C ASN A 57 1.87 9.13 -6.06
N LEU A 58 1.07 8.36 -5.32
CA LEU A 58 0.48 7.13 -5.84
C LEU A 58 -0.52 7.39 -6.96
N ASP A 59 -1.40 8.37 -6.82
CA ASP A 59 -2.39 8.76 -7.82
C ASP A 59 -1.74 9.23 -9.13
N LEU A 60 -0.60 9.92 -9.06
CA LEU A 60 0.21 10.28 -10.22
C LEU A 60 0.78 9.07 -10.96
N THR A 61 1.01 7.94 -10.28
CA THR A 61 1.67 6.76 -10.85
C THR A 61 0.71 5.61 -11.15
N ARG A 62 -0.58 5.73 -10.81
CA ARG A 62 -1.51 4.59 -10.83
C ARG A 62 -2.01 4.16 -12.21
N ALA A 63 -1.60 4.84 -13.29
CA ALA A 63 -2.09 4.59 -14.65
C ALA A 63 -3.64 4.49 -14.69
N ASP A 64 -4.18 3.36 -15.12
CA ASP A 64 -5.60 3.03 -15.24
C ASP A 64 -6.18 2.31 -14.02
N TYR A 65 -5.36 1.97 -13.02
CA TYR A 65 -5.83 1.29 -11.81
C TYR A 65 -6.70 2.22 -10.94
N PRO A 66 -7.74 1.67 -10.26
CA PRO A 66 -8.48 2.40 -9.25
C PRO A 66 -7.55 2.96 -8.15
N LEU A 67 -7.86 4.17 -7.67
CA LEU A 67 -7.06 4.80 -6.61
C LEU A 67 -7.00 3.93 -5.33
N GLY A 68 -8.11 3.26 -4.99
CA GLY A 68 -8.15 2.34 -3.85
C GLY A 68 -7.17 1.18 -3.98
N ASP A 69 -7.15 0.53 -5.14
CA ASP A 69 -6.23 -0.57 -5.43
C ASP A 69 -4.78 -0.10 -5.34
N ARG A 70 -4.48 1.11 -5.84
CA ARG A 70 -3.14 1.68 -5.75
C ARG A 70 -2.74 2.02 -4.32
N ILE A 71 -3.63 2.62 -3.54
CA ILE A 71 -3.40 2.91 -2.11
C ILE A 71 -3.14 1.61 -1.37
N HIS A 72 -3.99 0.61 -1.59
CA HIS A 72 -3.83 -0.69 -0.94
C HIS A 72 -2.49 -1.34 -1.28
N TYR A 73 -2.15 -1.43 -2.58
CA TYR A 73 -0.85 -1.96 -3.00
C TYR A 73 0.32 -1.19 -2.36
N GLY A 74 0.25 0.14 -2.34
CA GLY A 74 1.28 0.97 -1.72
C GLY A 74 1.44 0.69 -0.22
N LEU A 75 0.33 0.54 0.51
CA LEU A 75 0.34 0.17 1.93
C LEU A 75 0.96 -1.21 2.14
N TRP A 76 0.66 -2.17 1.26
CA TRP A 76 1.26 -3.50 1.31
C TRP A 76 2.78 -3.46 1.09
N THR A 77 3.24 -2.74 0.05
CA THR A 77 4.68 -2.57 -0.22
C THR A 77 5.40 -1.96 0.97
N GLU A 78 4.82 -0.91 1.58
CA GLU A 78 5.39 -0.27 2.77
C GLU A 78 5.50 -1.24 3.95
N HIS A 79 4.46 -2.02 4.22
CA HIS A 79 4.49 -3.06 5.27
C HIS A 79 5.58 -4.10 5.02
N CYS A 80 5.70 -4.61 3.79
CA CYS A 80 6.74 -5.57 3.45
C CYS A 80 8.15 -4.99 3.62
N HIS A 81 8.36 -3.73 3.20
CA HIS A 81 9.63 -3.04 3.39
C HIS A 81 9.98 -2.88 4.87
N ALA A 82 9.02 -2.44 5.68
CA ALA A 82 9.20 -2.29 7.12
C ALA A 82 9.54 -3.64 7.78
N TYR A 83 8.85 -4.71 7.39
CA TYR A 83 9.13 -6.07 7.87
C TYR A 83 10.56 -6.54 7.52
N VAL A 84 10.97 -6.41 6.25
CA VAL A 84 12.31 -6.84 5.79
C VAL A 84 13.43 -6.04 6.46
N ASN A 85 13.21 -4.75 6.72
CA ASN A 85 14.19 -3.87 7.34
C ASN A 85 14.20 -3.97 8.88
N GLY A 86 13.32 -4.77 9.48
CA GLY A 86 13.18 -4.87 10.94
C GLY A 86 12.66 -3.58 11.59
N GLU A 87 11.96 -2.75 10.81
CA GLU A 87 11.28 -1.56 11.32
C GLU A 87 10.05 -1.97 12.15
N PRO A 88 9.58 -1.12 13.09
CA PRO A 88 8.44 -1.50 13.90
C PRO A 88 7.18 -1.59 13.05
N CYS A 89 6.61 -2.79 12.92
CA CYS A 89 5.31 -3.03 12.29
C CYS A 89 4.23 -3.28 13.37
N PRO A 90 2.98 -2.85 13.15
CA PRO A 90 1.91 -3.14 14.09
C PRO A 90 1.47 -4.62 14.03
N ASP A 91 1.24 -5.22 15.20
CA ASP A 91 0.92 -6.65 15.37
C ASP A 91 -0.39 -7.10 14.70
N PHE A 92 -1.25 -6.16 14.30
CA PHE A 92 -2.51 -6.48 13.61
C PHE A 92 -2.32 -6.72 12.11
N LEU A 93 -1.16 -6.39 11.56
CA LEU A 93 -0.88 -6.64 10.15
C LEU A 93 -0.62 -8.13 9.93
N PRO A 94 -1.14 -8.68 8.84
CA PRO A 94 -0.80 -10.04 8.49
C PRO A 94 0.71 -10.15 8.22
N HIS A 95 1.28 -11.32 8.51
CA HIS A 95 2.62 -11.64 8.05
C HIS A 95 2.66 -11.47 6.51
N PRO A 96 3.72 -10.85 5.94
CA PRO A 96 3.87 -10.72 4.50
C PRO A 96 4.21 -12.08 3.86
N GLU A 97 3.26 -13.00 3.86
CA GLU A 97 3.35 -14.29 3.14
C GLU A 97 3.54 -14.03 1.64
N GLY A 98 4.52 -14.70 1.02
CA GLY A 98 4.80 -14.60 -0.42
C GLY A 98 5.69 -13.43 -0.86
N TRP A 99 6.16 -12.56 0.06
CA TRP A 99 7.09 -11.48 -0.30
C TRP A 99 8.48 -11.98 -0.73
N GLU A 100 8.94 -13.10 -0.18
CA GLU A 100 10.23 -13.72 -0.54
C GLU A 100 10.31 -14.09 -2.04
N GLU A 101 9.18 -14.33 -2.70
CA GLU A 101 9.11 -14.65 -4.14
C GLU A 101 9.18 -13.40 -5.04
N PHE A 102 8.93 -12.19 -4.51
CA PHE A 102 8.87 -10.95 -5.28
C PHE A 102 10.25 -10.31 -5.54
N GLU A 103 11.23 -10.52 -4.65
CA GLU A 103 12.59 -9.96 -4.84
C GLU A 103 13.37 -10.66 -5.97
N ASP A 104 13.09 -11.93 -6.25
CA ASP A 104 13.82 -12.68 -7.29
C ASP A 104 13.43 -12.25 -8.71
N GLY A 105 12.26 -11.62 -8.87
CA GLY A 105 11.77 -11.09 -10.16
C GLY A 105 12.10 -9.61 -10.42
N SER A 106 12.56 -8.84 -9.42
CA SER A 106 12.75 -7.38 -9.54
C SER A 106 14.22 -6.94 -9.73
N LYS A 107 15.17 -7.88 -9.59
CA LYS A 107 16.61 -7.59 -9.75
C LYS A 107 17.02 -7.15 -11.16
N ASP A 108 16.15 -7.30 -12.16
CA ASP A 108 16.42 -6.86 -13.54
C ASP A 108 15.99 -5.40 -13.84
N SER A 109 15.50 -4.61 -12.88
CA SER A 109 15.07 -3.22 -13.14
C SER A 109 15.57 -2.16 -12.16
N ALA A 110 16.52 -2.50 -11.29
CA ALA A 110 17.12 -1.54 -10.34
C ALA A 110 18.17 -0.62 -11.02
N ALA A 111 17.72 0.20 -11.97
CA ALA A 111 18.42 1.40 -12.39
C ALA A 111 17.62 2.63 -11.93
N GLY A 112 17.99 3.13 -10.74
CA GLY A 112 17.75 4.52 -10.35
C GLY A 112 16.56 4.77 -9.43
N ARG A 113 16.81 4.81 -8.13
CA ARG A 113 16.21 5.85 -7.28
C ARG A 113 17.30 6.52 -6.43
N PRO A 114 17.29 7.86 -6.32
CA PRO A 114 18.29 8.59 -5.58
C PRO A 114 18.06 8.46 -4.07
N SER A 115 19.15 8.28 -3.33
CA SER A 115 19.17 8.40 -1.87
C SER A 115 18.73 9.81 -1.47
N LEU A 116 17.73 9.89 -0.59
CA LEU A 116 17.40 11.12 0.12
C LEU A 116 18.03 11.02 1.51
N ASN A 117 19.07 11.84 1.72
CA ASN A 117 19.56 12.24 3.03
C ASN A 117 18.55 13.16 3.72
#